data_AF-A0A4Y2UEG5-F1
#
_entry.id   AF-A0A4Y2UEG5-F1
#
_cell.length_a   1.000
_cell.length_b   1.000
_cell.length_c   1.000
_cell.angle_alpha   90.00
_cell.angle_beta   90.00
_cell.angle_gamma   90.00
#
_symmetry.space_group_name_H-M   'P 1'
#
loop_
_entity.id
_entity.type
_entity.pdbx_description
1 polymer ?
#
loop_
_entity_poly.entity_id
_entity_poly.type
_entity_poly.pdbx_seq_one_letter_code
_entity_poly.pdbx_strand_id
1 'polypeptide(L)' 'DMLSLGKSVHWNKAMSVITQGATHKMNARPLVQYFAPLLKWLKLQNKNETLGWNSSDPMVCP' A
#
# COMPACT_ATOMS: atom_id res chain seq x y z
N ASP A 1 -6.02 -6.17 -23.45
CA ASP A 1 -4.83 -5.34 -23.68
C ASP A 1 -3.76 -5.48 -22.61
N MET A 2 -4.07 -5.33 -21.32
CA MET A 2 -3.04 -5.51 -20.28
C MET A 2 -2.75 -6.99 -19.94
N LEU A 3 -3.78 -7.78 -19.62
CA LEU A 3 -3.59 -9.18 -19.18
C LEU A 3 -2.92 -10.04 -20.28
N SER A 4 -3.15 -9.69 -21.55
CA SER A 4 -2.52 -10.31 -22.71
C SER A 4 -1.00 -10.09 -22.80
N LEU A 5 -0.44 -9.10 -22.10
CA LEU A 5 1.01 -8.85 -22.08
C LEU A 5 1.79 -9.98 -21.38
N GLY A 6 1.16 -10.68 -20.42
CA GLY A 6 1.82 -11.74 -19.65
C GLY A 6 3.19 -11.28 -19.10
N LYS A 7 4.24 -12.06 -19.40
CA LYS A 7 5.64 -11.75 -19.04
C LYS A 7 6.46 -11.08 -20.16
N SER A 8 5.84 -10.70 -21.27
CA SER A 8 6.54 -10.18 -22.46
C SER A 8 7.12 -8.77 -22.28
N VAL A 9 6.62 -8.01 -21.29
CA VAL A 9 7.09 -6.67 -20.96
C VAL A 9 7.47 -6.59 -19.48
N HIS A 10 8.40 -5.70 -19.15
CA HIS A 10 8.78 -5.46 -17.77
C HIS A 10 7.58 -4.92 -16.96
N TRP A 11 7.50 -5.31 -15.67
CA TRP A 11 6.31 -5.10 -14.83
C TRP A 11 5.90 -3.63 -14.69
N ASN A 12 6.87 -2.70 -14.71
CA ASN A 12 6.63 -1.27 -14.63
C ASN A 12 5.82 -0.74 -15.84
N LYS A 13 6.06 -1.29 -17.03
CA LYS A 13 5.34 -0.95 -18.25
C LYS A 13 3.93 -1.53 -18.21
N ALA A 14 3.79 -2.78 -17.77
CA ALA A 14 2.48 -3.40 -17.54
C ALA A 14 1.65 -2.59 -16.51
N MET A 15 2.27 -2.17 -15.40
CA MET A 15 1.65 -1.32 -14.37
C MET A 15 1.16 0.02 -14.93
N SER A 16 1.95 0.65 -15.79
CA SER A 16 1.55 1.89 -16.47
C SER A 16 0.33 1.67 -17.36
N VAL A 17 0.25 0.55 -18.09
CA VAL A 17 -0.94 0.22 -18.89
C VAL A 17 -2.17 -0.02 -18.00
N ILE A 18 -2.06 -0.78 -16.90
CA ILE A 18 -3.19 -1.00 -15.95
C ILE A 18 -3.72 0.33 -15.43
N THR A 19 -2.81 1.19 -14.99
CA THR A 19 -3.15 2.44 -14.30
C THR A 19 -3.41 3.58 -15.28
N GLN A 20 -3.55 3.30 -16.58
CA GLN A 20 -3.79 4.29 -17.64
C GLN A 20 -2.77 5.44 -17.62
N GLY A 21 -1.50 5.10 -17.44
CA GLY A 21 -0.39 6.06 -17.38
C GLY A 21 -0.18 6.70 -16.01
N ALA A 22 -1.03 6.46 -15.01
CA ALA A 22 -0.95 7.15 -13.72
C ALA A 22 0.32 6.82 -12.92
N THR A 23 0.88 5.60 -13.05
CA THR A 23 2.17 5.26 -12.44
C THR A 23 2.91 4.15 -13.17
N HIS A 24 4.24 4.23 -13.16
CA HIS A 24 5.16 3.15 -13.58
C HIS A 24 5.95 2.59 -12.37
N LYS A 25 5.57 2.99 -11.15
CA LYS A 25 6.18 2.58 -9.88
C LYS A 25 5.11 2.02 -8.95
N MET A 26 5.53 1.27 -7.93
CA MET A 26 4.65 0.83 -6.87
C MET A 26 4.09 2.05 -6.11
N ASN A 27 2.77 2.07 -5.89
CA ASN A 27 2.09 3.17 -5.21
C ASN A 27 1.03 2.58 -4.25
N ALA A 28 1.21 2.80 -2.95
CA ALA A 28 0.30 2.29 -1.91
C ALA A 28 -0.95 3.17 -1.71
N ARG A 29 -1.05 4.34 -2.36
CA ARG A 29 -2.18 5.27 -2.17
C ARG A 29 -3.56 4.64 -2.43
N PRO A 30 -3.79 3.83 -3.48
CA PRO A 30 -5.09 3.19 -3.70
C PRO A 30 -5.50 2.27 -2.55
N LEU A 31 -4.54 1.57 -1.92
CA LEU A 31 -4.78 0.72 -0.77
C LEU A 31 -5.20 1.55 0.45
N VAL A 32 -4.47 2.63 0.74
CA VAL A 32 -4.80 3.55 1.84
C VAL A 32 -6.18 4.19 1.61
N GLN A 33 -6.51 4.55 0.37
CA GLN A 33 -7.80 5.14 0.02
C GLN A 33 -8.95 4.15 0.22
N TYR A 34 -8.76 2.89 -0.19
CA TYR A 34 -9.74 1.83 0.05
C TYR A 34 -10.05 1.65 1.55
N PHE A 35 -9.02 1.66 2.40
CA PHE A 35 -9.17 1.52 3.85
C PHE A 35 -9.41 2.83 4.62
N ALA A 36 -9.58 3.98 3.94
CA ALA A 36 -9.71 5.27 4.61
C ALA A 36 -10.86 5.33 5.64
N PRO A 37 -12.05 4.75 5.39
CA PRO A 37 -13.13 4.74 6.40
C PRO A 37 -12.75 3.92 7.65
N LEU A 38 -12.15 2.75 7.45
CA LEU A 38 -11.69 1.89 8.56
C LEU A 38 -10.59 2.58 9.35
N LEU A 39 -9.63 3.21 8.68
CA LEU A 39 -8.56 3.96 9.32
C LEU A 39 -9.12 5.12 10.17
N LYS A 40 -10.14 5.82 9.68
CA LYS A 40 -10.83 6.86 10.46
C LYS A 40 -11.49 6.29 11.71
N TRP A 41 -12.16 5.15 11.59
CA TRP A 41 -12.79 4.47 12.73
C TRP A 41 -11.76 4.01 13.77
N LEU A 42 -10.66 3.37 13.33
CA LEU A 42 -9.57 2.92 14.22
C LEU A 42 -8.95 4.07 15.00
N LYS A 43 -8.75 5.23 14.37
CA LYS A 43 -8.24 6.44 15.05
C LYS A 43 -9.17 6.95 16.15
N LEU A 44 -10.49 6.72 16.04
CA LEU A 44 -11.44 7.11 17.08
C LEU A 44 -11.44 6.10 18.23
N GLN A 45 -11.37 4.81 17.93
CA GLN A 45 -11.37 3.75 18.94
C GLN A 45 -10.10 3.75 19.76
N ASN A 46 -8.94 3.90 19.12
CA ASN A 46 -7.66 3.78 19.81
C ASN A 46 -7.21 5.06 20.52
N LYS A 47 -8.10 6.05 20.74
CA LYS A 47 -7.74 7.33 21.38
C LYS A 47 -7.18 7.18 22.79
N ASN A 48 -7.60 6.14 23.51
CA ASN A 48 -7.19 5.88 24.89
C ASN A 48 -6.27 4.66 25.01
N GLU A 49 -5.75 4.17 23.87
CA GLU A 49 -4.89 2.99 23.80
C GLU A 49 -3.44 3.39 23.57
N THR A 50 -2.50 2.54 24.01
CA THR A 50 -1.09 2.70 23.65
C THR A 50 -0.87 2.13 22.25
N LEU A 51 -0.53 2.99 21.28
CA LEU A 51 -0.29 2.60 19.90
C LEU A 51 1.18 2.20 19.66
N GLY A 52 1.39 1.15 18.88
CA GLY A 52 2.72 0.65 18.52
C GLY A 52 3.13 -0.57 19.35
N TRP A 53 4.38 -0.96 19.21
CA TRP A 53 4.96 -2.10 19.92
C TRP A 53 6.40 -1.77 20.31
N ASN A 54 6.86 -2.37 21.41
CA ASN A 54 8.22 -2.22 21.89
C ASN A 54 9.07 -3.38 21.37
N SER A 55 10.22 -3.08 20.75
CA SER A 55 11.21 -4.10 20.41
C SER A 55 12.22 -4.20 21.55
N SER A 56 12.49 -5.42 22.03
CA SER A 56 13.56 -5.65 23.02
C SER A 56 14.95 -5.46 22.42
N ASP A 57 15.06 -5.46 21.09
CA ASP A 57 16.31 -5.24 20.35
C ASP A 57 16.19 -3.97 19.49
N PRO A 58 16.95 -2.89 19.79
CA PRO A 58 16.92 -1.65 19.02
C PRO A 58 17.44 -1.81 17.58
N MET A 59 18.06 -2.94 17.23
CA MET A 59 18.54 -3.26 15.87
C MET A 59 17.55 -4.10 15.06
N VAL A 60 16.51 -4.64 15.69
CA VAL A 60 15.42 -5.29 14.99
C VAL A 60 14.39 -4.21 14.66
N CYS A 61 14.22 -3.92 13.37
CA CYS A 61 13.10 -3.11 12.91
C CYS A 61 11.82 -3.65 13.55
N PRO A 62 11.09 -2.84 14.34
CA PRO A 62 9.82 -3.25 14.89
C PRO A 62 8.87 -3.74 13.78
#